data_AF-A0A1X7HJ73-F1
#
_entry.id   AF-A0A1X7HJ73-F1
#
_cell.length_a   1.000
_cell.length_b   1.000
_cell.length_c   1.000
_cell.angle_alpha   90.00
_cell.angle_beta   90.00
_cell.angle_gamma   90.00
#
_symmetry.space_group_name_H-M   'P 1'
#
loop_
_entity.id
_entity.type
_entity.pdbx_description
1 polymer ?
#
loop_
_entity_poly.entity_id
_entity_poly.type
_entity_poly.pdbx_seq_one_letter_code
_entity_poly.pdbx_strand_id
1 'polypeptide(L)'
;MASRSMRSKRAILVFEGGGAKGLVHVGALHAIEELEPHIMGVAGTSAGAILAALVAAGYRAEELFALDGSHTILQDLHLGRATELFGDAWSIIRGFRWCLDHWKLLLGGLGSFFVLFSAWVGWHLDRETWGLAPVFGMPLFMLAVMAVVVLVFRWLCAGLCSTDTFTINMDRALRRKIGSVGPKGRVCFKDLPRPLKIVATNLESGELTLFSQEHTPQVAVADAVAASIAIPVIFSPKIIAGVPYYDGGLVSNLPAWTFDEERALDPDAHTIAIEIVENERRKTGGPTAFLKPFQNLAAATRAALFGAGVLNKRAAAGLYALPIRTDVRVLDFDLGADQAAKMVDAAYQWTSANVIYELDTRPSLLQSACRDVHEIVVDLLKAGGHGIAGEVRVCLAMAEPGTHRSLRYLHGHNRSRHPDETLTVPIDGSLAGHVFCTGKPTFDAAPFTFRLAGDANRRLRRLLWTAMTWQLAIPIYSSVDDGHALPAMVLLLDGNGNAAYVRDVLNDDFASFASSMLSHVIGLADSERPHGERQ
;
A
#
# COMPACT_ATOMS: atom_id res chain seq x y z
N MET A 1 -0.31 -24.65 -19.39
CA MET A 1 -1.74 -24.71 -19.00
C MET A 1 -2.15 -23.60 -18.02
N ALA A 2 -1.29 -23.18 -17.09
CA ALA A 2 -1.56 -22.06 -16.16
C ALA A 2 -1.91 -20.72 -16.83
N SER A 3 -1.28 -20.35 -17.96
CA SER A 3 -1.55 -19.05 -18.63
C SER A 3 -2.95 -18.92 -19.24
N ARG A 4 -3.66 -20.03 -19.49
CA ARG A 4 -5.01 -20.00 -20.06
C ARG A 4 -6.11 -19.73 -19.01
N SER A 5 -5.79 -19.94 -17.72
CA SER A 5 -6.67 -19.71 -16.57
C SER A 5 -6.73 -18.23 -16.16
N MET A 6 -5.67 -17.47 -16.39
CA MET A 6 -5.55 -16.06 -15.96
C MET A 6 -6.28 -15.06 -16.87
N ARG A 7 -6.42 -15.38 -18.17
CA ARG A 7 -7.08 -14.55 -19.20
C ARG A 7 -8.53 -14.15 -18.90
N SER A 8 -9.19 -14.80 -17.93
CA SER A 8 -10.57 -14.51 -17.53
C SER A 8 -10.69 -14.02 -16.08
N LYS A 9 -9.58 -13.82 -15.37
CA LYS A 9 -9.64 -13.34 -13.98
C LYS A 9 -9.96 -11.85 -13.95
N ARG A 10 -10.94 -11.49 -13.13
CA ARG A 10 -11.35 -10.09 -12.87
C ARG A 10 -10.36 -9.48 -11.89
N ALA A 11 -9.84 -8.29 -12.21
CA ALA A 11 -8.80 -7.65 -11.43
C ALA A 11 -9.11 -6.18 -11.13
N ILE A 12 -8.78 -5.74 -9.94
CA ILE A 12 -8.77 -4.34 -9.50
C ILE A 12 -7.31 -3.96 -9.28
N LEU A 13 -6.82 -2.92 -9.94
CA LEU A 13 -5.43 -2.48 -9.80
C LEU A 13 -5.34 -1.32 -8.82
N VAL A 14 -4.40 -1.39 -7.88
CA VAL A 14 -4.20 -0.34 -6.88
C VAL A 14 -2.73 0.09 -6.90
N PHE A 15 -2.50 1.38 -7.08
CA PHE A 15 -1.14 1.94 -7.21
C PHE A 15 -0.80 2.85 -6.03
N GLU A 16 0.28 2.52 -5.32
CA GLU A 16 0.77 3.30 -4.18
C GLU A 16 1.34 4.67 -4.61
N GLY A 17 1.26 5.68 -3.73
CA GLY A 17 1.99 6.93 -3.88
C GLY A 17 3.51 6.78 -3.69
N GLY A 18 4.30 7.48 -4.51
CA GLY A 18 5.78 7.42 -4.43
C GLY A 18 6.56 8.48 -5.20
N GLY A 19 5.92 9.53 -5.71
CA GLY A 19 6.57 10.56 -6.55
C GLY A 19 7.26 9.95 -7.78
N ALA A 20 8.51 10.32 -8.04
CA ALA A 20 9.28 9.81 -9.18
C ALA A 20 9.44 8.28 -9.19
N LYS A 21 9.30 7.63 -8.03
CA LYS A 21 9.32 6.17 -7.93
C LYS A 21 8.16 5.49 -8.65
N GLY A 22 7.08 6.22 -8.94
CA GLY A 22 5.89 5.69 -9.61
C GLY A 22 6.16 5.08 -10.98
N LEU A 23 7.34 5.29 -11.59
CA LEU A 23 7.75 4.60 -12.82
C LEU A 23 7.75 3.07 -12.68
N VAL A 24 8.01 2.52 -11.48
CA VAL A 24 7.94 1.06 -11.27
C VAL A 24 6.56 0.50 -11.56
N HIS A 25 5.51 1.31 -11.37
CA HIS A 25 4.15 0.88 -11.63
C HIS A 25 3.90 0.61 -13.10
N VAL A 26 4.63 1.27 -14.01
CA VAL A 26 4.52 1.01 -15.46
C VAL A 26 5.09 -0.35 -15.81
N GLY A 27 6.25 -0.71 -15.25
CA GLY A 27 6.83 -2.05 -15.42
C GLY A 27 5.95 -3.16 -14.83
N ALA A 28 5.36 -2.91 -13.65
CA ALA A 28 4.39 -3.81 -13.05
C ALA A 28 3.15 -3.99 -13.94
N LEU A 29 2.65 -2.89 -14.52
CA LEU A 29 1.48 -2.91 -15.40
C LEU A 29 1.75 -3.71 -16.68
N HIS A 30 2.96 -3.62 -17.27
CA HIS A 30 3.36 -4.47 -18.39
C HIS A 30 3.15 -5.95 -18.08
N ALA A 31 3.76 -6.42 -16.99
CA ALA A 31 3.68 -7.81 -16.55
C ALA A 31 2.24 -8.26 -16.25
N ILE A 32 1.43 -7.38 -15.68
CA ILE A 32 0.01 -7.66 -15.38
C ILE A 32 -0.81 -7.71 -16.67
N GLU A 33 -0.60 -6.79 -17.62
CA GLU A 33 -1.33 -6.75 -18.89
C GLU A 33 -1.05 -7.97 -19.78
N GLU A 34 0.13 -8.59 -19.69
CA GLU A 34 0.45 -9.84 -20.39
C GLU A 34 -0.42 -11.02 -19.95
N LEU A 35 -0.95 -10.98 -18.72
CA LEU A 35 -1.92 -11.96 -18.23
C LEU A 35 -3.31 -11.74 -18.83
N GLU A 36 -3.53 -10.62 -19.51
CA GLU A 36 -4.78 -10.15 -20.08
C GLU A 36 -5.97 -10.21 -19.09
N PRO A 37 -5.87 -9.62 -17.88
CA PRO A 37 -6.94 -9.64 -16.92
C PRO A 37 -8.10 -8.73 -17.33
N HIS A 38 -9.31 -9.05 -16.88
CA HIS A 38 -10.45 -8.15 -17.00
C HIS A 38 -10.39 -7.09 -15.90
N ILE A 39 -9.83 -5.91 -16.22
CA ILE A 39 -9.67 -4.80 -15.27
C ILE A 39 -11.04 -4.19 -14.94
N MET A 40 -11.54 -4.46 -13.74
CA MET A 40 -12.83 -3.98 -13.22
C MET A 40 -12.77 -2.54 -12.72
N GLY A 41 -11.60 -2.07 -12.32
CA GLY A 41 -11.42 -0.73 -11.76
C GLY A 41 -9.98 -0.50 -11.34
N VAL A 42 -9.64 0.78 -11.14
CA VAL A 42 -8.30 1.18 -10.72
C VAL A 42 -8.34 2.26 -9.63
N ALA A 43 -7.43 2.17 -8.68
CA ALA A 43 -7.25 3.17 -7.63
C ALA A 43 -5.80 3.65 -7.55
N GLY A 44 -5.60 4.89 -7.12
CA GLY A 44 -4.25 5.39 -6.89
C GLY A 44 -4.17 6.61 -5.99
N THR A 45 -3.01 6.78 -5.38
CA THR A 45 -2.62 7.96 -4.61
C THR A 45 -1.35 8.58 -5.21
N SER A 46 -1.27 9.92 -5.30
CA SER A 46 -0.08 10.64 -5.77
C SER A 46 0.40 10.12 -7.14
N ALA A 47 1.66 9.70 -7.27
CA ALA A 47 2.17 9.09 -8.50
C ALA A 47 1.34 7.88 -8.99
N GLY A 48 0.76 7.09 -8.09
CA GLY A 48 -0.18 6.03 -8.43
C GLY A 48 -1.50 6.56 -9.02
N ALA A 49 -1.97 7.73 -8.59
CA ALA A 49 -3.17 8.37 -9.15
C ALA A 49 -2.98 8.81 -10.61
N ILE A 50 -1.75 9.24 -10.98
CA ILE A 50 -1.37 9.55 -12.36
C ILE A 50 -1.59 8.32 -13.24
N LEU A 51 -0.98 7.19 -12.85
CA LEU A 51 -1.10 5.96 -13.62
C LEU A 51 -2.53 5.42 -13.62
N ALA A 52 -3.19 5.38 -12.46
CA ALA A 52 -4.57 4.94 -12.34
C ALA A 52 -5.49 5.73 -13.29
N ALA A 53 -5.35 7.05 -13.37
CA ALA A 53 -6.16 7.88 -14.28
C ALA A 53 -5.92 7.54 -15.76
N LEU A 54 -4.66 7.30 -16.15
CA LEU A 54 -4.32 6.92 -17.53
C LEU A 54 -4.86 5.53 -17.87
N VAL A 55 -4.70 4.55 -16.98
CA VAL A 55 -5.24 3.20 -17.15
C VAL A 55 -6.77 3.22 -17.18
N ALA A 56 -7.41 4.04 -16.34
CA ALA A 56 -8.86 4.23 -16.34
C ALA A 56 -9.35 4.81 -17.66
N ALA A 57 -8.57 5.71 -18.28
CA ALA A 57 -8.85 6.27 -19.60
C ALA A 57 -8.60 5.30 -20.75
N GLY A 58 -7.97 4.15 -20.49
CA GLY A 58 -7.71 3.10 -21.47
C GLY A 58 -6.29 3.05 -22.02
N TYR A 59 -5.35 3.82 -21.46
CA TYR A 59 -3.93 3.66 -21.80
C TYR A 59 -3.41 2.28 -21.38
N ARG A 60 -2.59 1.68 -22.24
CA ARG A 60 -1.84 0.46 -21.97
C ARG A 60 -0.41 0.75 -21.53
N ALA A 61 0.22 -0.17 -20.82
CA ALA A 61 1.61 -0.04 -20.36
C ALA A 61 2.58 0.34 -21.50
N GLU A 62 2.44 -0.30 -22.66
CA GLU A 62 3.23 -0.05 -23.88
C GLU A 62 3.10 1.39 -24.40
N GLU A 63 1.91 2.01 -24.27
CA GLU A 63 1.68 3.41 -24.67
C GLU A 63 2.23 4.41 -23.63
N LEU A 64 2.49 3.95 -22.41
CA LEU A 64 3.01 4.79 -21.33
C LEU A 64 4.53 4.85 -21.37
N PHE A 65 5.15 3.68 -21.52
CA PHE A 65 6.59 3.51 -21.62
C PHE A 65 6.88 2.15 -22.26
N ALA A 66 7.37 2.12 -23.49
CA ALA A 66 7.78 0.87 -24.15
C ALA A 66 9.03 0.29 -23.46
N LEU A 67 9.09 -1.04 -23.28
CA LEU A 67 10.18 -1.70 -22.54
C LEU A 67 11.56 -1.50 -23.21
N ASP A 68 11.58 -1.33 -24.53
CA ASP A 68 12.79 -1.01 -25.30
C ASP A 68 13.21 0.46 -25.19
N GLY A 69 12.43 1.30 -24.50
CA GLY A 69 12.64 2.73 -24.36
C GLY A 69 12.37 3.54 -25.63
N SER A 70 11.82 2.92 -26.69
CA SER A 70 11.58 3.56 -27.98
C SER A 70 10.49 4.63 -27.91
N HIS A 71 9.49 4.41 -27.06
CA HIS A 71 8.32 5.26 -26.91
C HIS A 71 8.01 5.56 -25.44
N THR A 72 7.57 6.79 -25.19
CA THR A 72 7.04 7.21 -23.89
C THR A 72 5.87 8.15 -24.08
N ILE A 73 4.93 8.17 -23.13
CA ILE A 73 3.82 9.13 -23.12
C ILE A 73 4.29 10.60 -23.16
N LEU A 74 5.52 10.88 -22.71
CA LEU A 74 6.09 12.22 -22.78
C LEU A 74 6.30 12.67 -24.23
N GLN A 75 6.78 11.78 -25.09
CA GLN A 75 6.93 12.06 -26.52
C GLN A 75 5.57 12.35 -27.15
N ASP A 76 4.54 11.59 -26.79
CA ASP A 76 3.18 11.86 -27.22
C ASP A 76 2.77 13.26 -26.80
N LEU A 77 2.99 13.64 -25.55
CA LEU A 77 2.68 14.98 -25.03
C LEU A 77 3.60 16.09 -25.57
N HIS A 78 4.54 15.78 -26.46
CA HIS A 78 5.55 16.70 -27.01
C HIS A 78 6.45 17.30 -25.92
N LEU A 79 6.78 16.49 -24.91
CA LEU A 79 7.67 16.81 -23.80
C LEU A 79 8.98 16.03 -23.96
N GLY A 80 10.12 16.73 -23.84
CA GLY A 80 11.44 16.10 -23.93
C GLY A 80 11.87 15.41 -22.63
N ARG A 81 11.34 15.85 -21.49
CA ARG A 81 11.66 15.33 -20.15
C ARG A 81 10.46 15.33 -19.22
N ALA A 82 10.43 14.41 -18.26
CA ALA A 82 9.38 14.35 -17.23
C ALA A 82 9.30 15.66 -16.41
N THR A 83 10.41 16.37 -16.27
CA THR A 83 10.50 17.66 -15.59
C THR A 83 9.65 18.75 -16.24
N GLU A 84 9.44 18.66 -17.56
CA GLU A 84 8.64 19.65 -18.31
C GLU A 84 7.13 19.52 -18.02
N LEU A 85 6.70 18.37 -17.48
CA LEU A 85 5.34 18.19 -16.96
C LEU A 85 4.99 19.26 -15.90
N PHE A 86 6.00 19.73 -15.18
CA PHE A 86 5.89 20.76 -14.14
C PHE A 86 6.24 22.18 -14.65
N GLY A 87 6.80 22.34 -15.85
CA GLY A 87 7.22 23.65 -16.39
C GLY A 87 8.27 24.36 -15.52
N ASP A 88 8.12 25.68 -15.35
CA ASP A 88 9.06 26.53 -14.58
C ASP A 88 9.18 26.14 -13.10
N ALA A 89 8.17 25.45 -12.56
CA ALA A 89 8.17 24.89 -11.21
C ALA A 89 9.41 24.03 -10.95
N TRP A 90 9.91 23.31 -11.96
CA TRP A 90 11.03 22.39 -11.79
C TRP A 90 12.34 23.11 -11.43
N SER A 91 12.56 24.32 -11.95
CA SER A 91 13.76 25.11 -11.60
C SER A 91 13.77 25.49 -10.11
N ILE A 92 12.60 25.75 -9.54
CA ILE A 92 12.43 26.03 -8.10
C ILE A 92 12.68 24.75 -7.29
N ILE A 93 12.12 23.61 -7.72
CA ILE A 93 12.32 22.31 -7.06
C ILE A 93 13.80 21.91 -7.05
N ARG A 94 14.52 22.12 -8.17
CA ARG A 94 15.98 21.88 -8.24
C ARG A 94 16.77 22.75 -7.27
N GLY A 95 16.47 24.05 -7.23
CA GLY A 95 17.11 24.97 -6.29
C GLY A 95 16.86 24.56 -4.84
N PHE A 96 15.62 24.18 -4.52
CA PHE A 96 15.25 23.67 -3.21
C PHE A 96 16.00 22.37 -2.85
N ARG A 97 16.06 21.39 -3.75
CA ARG A 97 16.84 20.15 -3.57
C ARG A 97 18.32 20.43 -3.35
N TRP A 98 18.91 21.34 -4.12
CA TRP A 98 20.30 21.75 -3.94
C TRP A 98 20.54 22.35 -2.55
N CYS A 99 19.65 23.23 -2.09
CA CYS A 99 19.72 23.80 -0.74
C CYS A 99 19.66 22.73 0.35
N LEU A 100 18.80 21.71 0.19
CA LEU A 100 18.71 20.59 1.11
C LEU A 100 20.00 19.76 1.12
N ASP A 101 20.51 19.40 -0.05
CA ASP A 101 21.72 18.58 -0.19
C ASP A 101 22.97 19.31 0.35
N HIS A 102 22.99 20.66 0.32
CA HIS A 102 24.12 21.50 0.74
C HIS A 102 23.87 22.30 2.03
N TRP A 103 22.90 21.91 2.87
CA TRP A 103 22.51 22.68 4.06
C TRP A 103 23.66 22.99 5.04
N LYS A 104 24.66 22.09 5.15
CA LYS A 104 25.86 22.30 5.98
C LYS A 104 26.72 23.46 5.47
N LEU A 105 26.82 23.61 4.14
CA LEU A 105 27.53 24.72 3.50
C LEU A 105 26.81 26.04 3.79
N LEU A 106 25.48 26.04 3.70
CA LEU A 106 24.64 27.21 4.01
C LEU A 106 24.77 27.64 5.47
N LEU A 107 24.82 26.69 6.41
CA LEU A 107 25.06 26.99 7.83
C LEU A 107 26.45 27.58 8.08
N GLY A 108 27.48 27.04 7.42
CA GLY A 108 28.83 27.61 7.47
C GLY A 108 28.85 29.05 6.95
N GLY A 109 28.19 29.32 5.82
CA GLY A 109 28.03 30.66 5.26
C GLY A 109 27.28 31.62 6.19
N LEU A 110 26.26 31.14 6.90
CA LEU A 110 25.52 31.94 7.90
C LEU A 110 26.43 32.37 9.07
N GLY A 111 27.31 31.47 9.52
CA GLY A 111 28.32 31.77 10.54
C GLY A 111 29.34 32.80 10.08
N SER A 112 29.83 32.71 8.84
CA SER A 112 30.71 33.72 8.25
C SER A 112 30.01 35.07 8.10
N PHE A 113 28.74 35.08 7.70
CA PHE A 113 27.93 36.29 7.59
C PHE A 113 27.69 36.95 8.95
N PHE A 114 27.48 36.17 10.02
CA PHE A 114 27.39 36.69 11.39
C PHE A 114 28.64 37.46 11.83
N VAL A 115 29.83 36.93 11.53
CA VAL A 115 31.11 37.58 11.86
C VAL A 115 31.22 38.93 11.14
N LEU A 116 30.90 38.96 9.84
CA LEU A 116 30.92 40.20 9.06
C LEU A 116 29.87 41.22 9.54
N PHE A 117 28.67 40.75 9.90
CA PHE A 117 27.60 41.60 10.43
C PHE A 117 27.98 42.20 11.78
N SER A 118 28.59 41.42 12.66
CA SER A 118 29.07 41.90 13.95
C SER A 118 30.21 42.91 13.81
N ALA A 119 31.11 42.73 12.82
CA ALA A 119 32.12 43.71 12.49
C ALA A 119 31.51 45.02 11.95
N TRP A 120 30.47 44.94 11.12
CA TRP A 120 29.72 46.10 10.60
C TRP A 120 28.98 46.86 11.71
N VAL A 121 28.32 46.16 12.63
CA VAL A 121 27.69 46.78 13.81
C VAL A 121 28.76 47.50 14.65
N GLY A 122 29.91 46.87 14.85
CA GLY A 122 31.03 47.47 15.58
C GLY A 122 31.60 48.73 14.92
N TRP A 123 31.63 48.80 13.58
CA TRP A 123 32.07 49.98 12.84
C TRP A 123 31.16 51.21 13.05
N HIS A 124 29.88 50.99 13.36
CA HIS A 124 28.90 52.05 13.62
C HIS A 124 28.76 52.40 15.10
N LEU A 125 29.47 51.71 15.99
CA LEU A 125 29.54 52.02 17.42
C LEU A 125 30.77 52.87 17.72
N ASP A 126 30.68 53.76 18.71
CA ASP A 126 31.82 54.59 19.15
C ASP A 126 32.97 53.70 19.67
N ARG A 127 34.21 54.17 19.49
CA ARG A 127 35.45 53.43 19.80
C ARG A 127 35.52 52.84 21.21
N GLU A 128 34.89 53.48 22.20
CA GLU A 128 34.84 52.98 23.59
C GLU A 128 33.87 51.81 23.79
N THR A 129 32.87 51.65 22.92
CA THR A 129 31.81 50.63 23.01
C THR A 129 32.00 49.47 22.03
N TRP A 130 33.09 49.48 21.25
CA TRP A 130 33.33 48.50 20.19
C TRP A 130 33.37 47.04 20.71
N GLY A 131 33.84 46.81 21.93
CA GLY A 131 33.84 45.49 22.58
C GLY A 131 32.44 44.92 22.86
N LEU A 132 31.39 45.76 22.85
CA LEU A 132 29.99 45.36 23.04
C LEU A 132 29.27 45.03 21.72
N ALA A 133 29.93 45.20 20.56
CA ALA A 133 29.34 44.90 19.26
C ALA A 133 28.77 43.47 19.15
N PRO A 134 29.39 42.40 19.69
CA PRO A 134 28.79 41.07 19.69
C PRO A 134 27.54 40.98 20.56
N VAL A 135 27.48 41.75 21.65
CA VAL A 135 26.37 41.74 22.63
C VAL A 135 25.09 42.34 22.03
N PHE A 136 25.21 43.40 21.23
CA PHE A 136 24.06 44.02 20.55
C PHE A 136 23.82 43.45 19.14
N GLY A 137 24.88 43.03 18.45
CA GLY A 137 24.80 42.45 17.11
C GLY A 137 24.18 41.05 17.10
N MET A 138 24.44 40.22 18.12
CA MET A 138 23.89 38.86 18.19
C MET A 138 22.36 38.83 18.31
N PRO A 139 21.70 39.58 19.21
CA PRO A 139 20.24 39.65 19.26
C PRO A 139 19.62 40.16 17.96
N LEU A 140 20.18 41.20 17.36
CA LEU A 140 19.67 41.78 16.10
C LEU A 140 19.82 40.81 14.93
N PHE A 141 20.96 40.12 14.86
CA PHE A 141 21.20 39.06 13.89
C PHE A 141 20.25 37.88 14.08
N MET A 142 20.03 37.43 15.31
CA MET A 142 19.10 36.34 15.63
C MET A 142 17.66 36.72 15.27
N LEU A 143 17.24 37.97 15.51
CA LEU A 143 15.94 38.48 15.08
C LEU A 143 15.82 38.54 13.55
N ALA A 144 16.86 38.98 12.84
CA ALA A 144 16.88 39.00 11.38
C ALA A 144 16.81 37.58 10.79
N VAL A 145 17.60 36.64 11.35
CA VAL A 145 17.54 35.22 10.97
C VAL A 145 16.16 34.65 11.26
N MET A 146 15.58 34.93 12.43
CA MET A 146 14.22 34.48 12.78
C MET A 146 13.18 35.04 11.81
N ALA A 147 13.26 36.32 11.45
CA ALA A 147 12.37 36.94 10.48
C ALA A 147 12.50 36.28 9.09
N VAL A 148 13.73 36.03 8.63
CA VAL A 148 13.98 35.30 7.39
C VAL A 148 13.43 33.88 7.46
N VAL A 149 13.64 33.17 8.58
CA VAL A 149 13.09 31.83 8.81
C VAL A 149 11.56 31.85 8.75
N VAL A 150 10.90 32.82 9.38
CA VAL A 150 9.43 32.98 9.34
C VAL A 150 8.96 33.29 7.92
N LEU A 151 9.65 34.16 7.19
CA LEU A 151 9.31 34.50 5.80
C LEU A 151 9.48 33.30 4.87
N VAL A 152 10.59 32.58 4.98
CA VAL A 152 10.86 31.35 4.24
C VAL A 152 9.84 30.28 4.60
N PHE A 153 9.53 30.09 5.89
CA PHE A 153 8.50 29.16 6.34
C PHE A 153 7.13 29.51 5.78
N ARG A 154 6.74 30.79 5.81
CA ARG A 154 5.47 31.26 5.24
C ARG A 154 5.40 31.04 3.73
N TRP A 155 6.51 31.26 3.03
CA TRP A 155 6.63 30.99 1.60
C TRP A 155 6.53 29.50 1.28
N LEU A 156 7.21 28.64 2.06
CA LEU A 156 7.12 27.18 1.95
C LEU A 156 5.70 26.69 2.23
N CYS A 157 5.01 27.22 3.24
CA CYS A 157 3.62 26.86 3.52
C CYS A 157 2.63 27.27 2.42
N ALA A 158 2.95 28.30 1.63
CA ALA A 158 2.16 28.71 0.47
C ALA A 158 2.37 27.80 -0.76
N GLY A 159 3.41 26.96 -0.75
CA GLY A 159 3.84 26.12 -1.86
C GLY A 159 4.82 26.84 -2.79
N LEU A 160 5.89 26.13 -3.16
CA LEU A 160 6.94 26.66 -4.05
C LEU A 160 6.47 26.83 -5.51
N CYS A 161 5.49 26.05 -5.95
CA CYS A 161 4.98 26.07 -7.32
C CYS A 161 3.52 25.60 -7.42
N SER A 162 2.81 25.93 -8.51
CA SER A 162 1.45 25.45 -8.75
C SER A 162 1.41 24.16 -9.58
N THR A 163 0.31 23.41 -9.48
CA THR A 163 0.08 22.18 -10.26
C THR A 163 -0.66 22.43 -11.59
N ASP A 164 -0.75 23.68 -12.04
CA ASP A 164 -1.57 24.03 -13.21
C ASP A 164 -0.99 23.51 -14.52
N THR A 165 0.33 23.62 -14.70
CA THR A 165 1.02 23.07 -15.88
C THR A 165 0.83 21.55 -15.96
N PHE A 166 0.96 20.86 -14.82
CA PHE A 166 0.68 19.44 -14.72
C PHE A 166 -0.78 19.13 -15.09
N THR A 167 -1.72 19.90 -14.52
CA THR A 167 -3.16 19.74 -14.76
C THR A 167 -3.49 19.80 -16.25
N ILE A 168 -2.91 20.77 -16.96
CA ILE A 168 -3.12 20.95 -18.41
C ILE A 168 -2.58 19.76 -19.20
N ASN A 169 -1.37 19.29 -18.89
CA ASN A 169 -0.74 18.17 -19.59
C ASN A 169 -1.47 16.85 -19.32
N MET A 170 -1.92 16.62 -18.08
CA MET A 170 -2.75 15.47 -17.72
C MET A 170 -4.09 15.51 -18.47
N ASP A 171 -4.78 16.65 -18.51
CA ASP A 171 -6.04 16.81 -19.24
C ASP A 171 -5.86 16.55 -20.75
N ARG A 172 -4.73 16.99 -21.34
CA ARG A 172 -4.37 16.68 -22.73
C ARG A 172 -4.17 15.18 -22.97
N ALA A 173 -3.49 14.48 -22.06
CA ALA A 173 -3.32 13.03 -22.15
C ALA A 173 -4.68 12.34 -22.15
N LEU A 174 -5.52 12.62 -21.16
CA LEU A 174 -6.86 12.01 -21.04
C LEU A 174 -7.73 12.25 -22.27
N ARG A 175 -7.76 13.50 -22.78
CA ARG A 175 -8.54 13.85 -23.98
C ARG A 175 -8.08 13.16 -25.24
N ARG A 176 -6.79 12.85 -25.38
CA ARG A 176 -6.30 12.12 -26.57
C ARG A 176 -6.85 10.71 -26.64
N LYS A 177 -7.07 10.08 -25.49
CA LYS A 177 -7.58 8.70 -25.42
C LYS A 177 -9.11 8.64 -25.42
N ILE A 178 -9.77 9.49 -24.64
CA ILE A 178 -11.24 9.46 -24.45
C ILE A 178 -11.96 10.35 -25.48
N GLY A 179 -11.30 11.37 -26.01
CA GLY A 179 -11.93 12.49 -26.71
C GLY A 179 -12.28 13.65 -25.75
N SER A 180 -12.78 14.75 -26.31
CA SER A 180 -13.25 15.89 -25.51
C SER A 180 -14.72 15.70 -25.11
N VAL A 181 -14.94 15.19 -23.90
CA VAL A 181 -16.27 14.90 -23.34
C VAL A 181 -16.33 15.54 -21.95
N GLY A 182 -17.23 16.50 -21.72
CA GLY A 182 -17.45 17.12 -20.39
C GLY A 182 -17.65 18.65 -20.37
N PRO A 183 -17.98 19.26 -19.20
CA PRO A 183 -18.14 20.71 -19.04
C PRO A 183 -16.82 21.43 -19.35
N LYS A 184 -16.87 22.42 -20.24
CA LYS A 184 -15.65 23.12 -20.77
C LYS A 184 -14.68 22.19 -21.53
N GLY A 185 -15.15 21.01 -21.97
CA GLY A 185 -14.39 20.05 -22.77
C GLY A 185 -13.37 19.20 -22.01
N ARG A 186 -13.31 19.29 -20.69
CA ARG A 186 -12.40 18.49 -19.84
C ARG A 186 -13.00 17.13 -19.52
N VAL A 187 -12.15 16.12 -19.41
CA VAL A 187 -12.56 14.75 -19.03
C VAL A 187 -12.91 14.70 -17.55
N CYS A 188 -14.16 14.36 -17.23
CA CYS A 188 -14.64 14.15 -15.86
C CYS A 188 -14.70 12.65 -15.50
N PHE A 189 -14.86 12.34 -14.22
CA PHE A 189 -14.93 10.95 -13.75
C PHE A 189 -16.00 10.14 -14.48
N LYS A 190 -17.19 10.71 -14.69
CA LYS A 190 -18.31 10.05 -15.40
C LYS A 190 -17.99 9.65 -16.85
N ASP A 191 -16.97 10.26 -17.45
CA ASP A 191 -16.61 10.04 -18.86
C ASP A 191 -15.58 8.90 -19.01
N LEU A 192 -15.03 8.39 -17.89
CA LEU A 192 -14.04 7.31 -17.91
C LEU A 192 -14.69 5.95 -18.23
N PRO A 193 -14.07 5.14 -19.11
CA PRO A 193 -14.58 3.82 -19.46
C PRO A 193 -14.42 2.79 -18.33
N ARG A 194 -13.53 3.04 -17.36
CA ARG A 194 -13.31 2.17 -16.20
C ARG A 194 -13.48 2.97 -14.90
N PRO A 195 -14.04 2.36 -13.84
CA PRO A 195 -14.08 2.96 -12.51
C PRO A 195 -12.70 3.40 -12.03
N LEU A 196 -12.60 4.66 -11.59
CA LEU A 196 -11.38 5.27 -11.07
C LEU A 196 -11.64 5.82 -9.67
N LYS A 197 -10.73 5.52 -8.74
CA LYS A 197 -10.76 6.02 -7.37
C LYS A 197 -9.44 6.71 -7.02
N ILE A 198 -9.48 8.02 -6.75
CA ILE A 198 -8.31 8.84 -6.41
C ILE A 198 -8.47 9.39 -4.99
N VAL A 199 -7.41 9.28 -4.20
CA VAL A 199 -7.37 9.80 -2.83
C VAL A 199 -6.64 11.14 -2.77
N ALA A 200 -7.23 12.11 -2.06
CA ALA A 200 -6.59 13.37 -1.69
C ALA A 200 -6.94 13.76 -0.25
N THR A 201 -6.22 14.75 0.29
CA THR A 201 -6.44 15.29 1.63
C THR A 201 -7.18 16.62 1.52
N ASN A 202 -8.38 16.72 2.09
CA ASN A 202 -9.13 17.97 2.21
C ASN A 202 -8.55 18.82 3.35
N LEU A 203 -8.17 20.06 3.07
CA LEU A 203 -7.56 20.93 4.09
C LEU A 203 -8.56 21.70 4.95
N GLU A 204 -9.81 21.85 4.52
CA GLU A 204 -10.86 22.50 5.33
C GLU A 204 -11.35 21.58 6.43
N SER A 205 -11.70 20.33 6.10
CA SER A 205 -12.11 19.34 7.09
C SER A 205 -10.93 18.63 7.73
N GLY A 206 -9.76 18.67 7.08
CA GLY A 206 -8.63 17.80 7.39
C GLY A 206 -8.81 16.38 6.86
N GLU A 207 -9.98 15.98 6.36
CA GLU A 207 -10.30 14.57 6.11
C GLU A 207 -9.84 14.06 4.74
N LEU A 208 -9.81 12.73 4.61
CA LEU A 208 -9.62 12.08 3.32
C LEU A 208 -10.82 12.36 2.41
N THR A 209 -10.56 12.77 1.17
CA THR A 209 -11.56 12.84 0.11
C THR A 209 -11.28 11.79 -0.95
N LEU A 210 -12.33 11.01 -1.27
CA LEU A 210 -12.32 10.03 -2.35
C LEU A 210 -12.99 10.63 -3.58
N PHE A 211 -12.19 10.89 -4.62
CA PHE A 211 -12.72 11.28 -5.93
C PHE A 211 -13.01 10.02 -6.74
N SER A 212 -14.26 9.89 -7.18
CA SER A 212 -14.73 8.74 -7.96
C SER A 212 -15.91 9.08 -8.86
N GLN A 213 -16.37 8.10 -9.66
CA GLN A 213 -17.56 8.23 -10.49
C GLN A 213 -18.84 8.37 -9.67
N GLU A 214 -18.90 7.70 -8.53
CA GLU A 214 -20.07 7.65 -7.65
C GLU A 214 -20.20 8.95 -6.83
N HIS A 215 -19.08 9.43 -6.28
CA HIS A 215 -19.09 10.57 -5.36
C HIS A 215 -18.88 11.91 -6.07
N THR A 216 -18.07 11.95 -7.12
CA THR A 216 -17.64 13.19 -7.78
C THR A 216 -17.69 13.10 -9.31
N PRO A 217 -18.82 12.71 -9.93
CA PRO A 217 -18.91 12.44 -11.36
C PRO A 217 -18.54 13.62 -12.26
N GLN A 218 -18.73 14.85 -11.78
CA GLN A 218 -18.50 16.09 -12.55
C GLN A 218 -17.12 16.70 -12.34
N VAL A 219 -16.31 16.18 -11.40
CA VAL A 219 -14.96 16.69 -11.17
C VAL A 219 -14.08 16.29 -12.34
N ALA A 220 -13.25 17.21 -12.83
CA ALA A 220 -12.28 16.89 -13.86
C ALA A 220 -11.20 15.97 -13.30
N VAL A 221 -10.92 14.86 -13.98
CA VAL A 221 -9.98 13.83 -13.50
C VAL A 221 -8.59 14.44 -13.29
N ALA A 222 -8.15 15.30 -14.22
CA ALA A 222 -6.88 16.01 -14.11
C ALA A 222 -6.78 16.91 -12.86
N ASP A 223 -7.89 17.49 -12.39
CA ASP A 223 -7.87 18.27 -11.14
C ASP A 223 -7.75 17.37 -9.92
N ALA A 224 -8.46 16.23 -9.90
CA ALA A 224 -8.35 15.26 -8.82
C ALA A 224 -6.94 14.64 -8.73
N VAL A 225 -6.32 14.32 -9.87
CA VAL A 225 -4.91 13.89 -9.88
C VAL A 225 -4.00 15.01 -9.38
N ALA A 226 -4.19 16.24 -9.85
CA ALA A 226 -3.40 17.40 -9.40
C ALA A 226 -3.52 17.65 -7.89
N ALA A 227 -4.71 17.43 -7.30
CA ALA A 227 -4.90 17.44 -5.86
C ALA A 227 -4.15 16.30 -5.17
N SER A 228 -4.23 15.09 -5.73
CA SER A 228 -3.57 13.89 -5.18
C SER A 228 -2.03 13.94 -5.23
N ILE A 229 -1.43 14.77 -6.11
CA ILE A 229 0.02 14.96 -6.22
C ILE A 229 0.53 16.27 -5.59
N ALA A 230 -0.36 17.07 -4.98
CA ALA A 230 0.00 18.36 -4.40
C ALA A 230 0.75 18.16 -3.08
N ILE A 231 2.00 17.73 -3.18
CA ILE A 231 2.90 17.51 -2.04
C ILE A 231 3.12 18.86 -1.34
N PRO A 232 2.80 18.99 -0.05
CA PRO A 232 2.98 20.25 0.67
C PRO A 232 4.43 20.71 0.65
N VAL A 233 4.63 22.02 0.81
CA VAL A 233 5.91 22.71 0.60
C VAL A 233 6.31 22.79 -0.87
N ILE A 234 6.23 21.70 -1.62
CA ILE A 234 6.58 21.70 -3.03
C ILE A 234 5.50 22.38 -3.85
N PHE A 235 4.26 21.93 -3.72
CA PHE A 235 3.13 22.42 -4.51
C PHE A 235 2.14 23.20 -3.65
N SER A 236 1.57 24.27 -4.21
CA SER A 236 0.43 24.98 -3.63
C SER A 236 -0.80 24.05 -3.62
N PRO A 237 -1.69 24.16 -2.61
CA PRO A 237 -2.87 23.31 -2.54
C PRO A 237 -3.76 23.50 -3.77
N LYS A 238 -4.29 22.40 -4.31
CA LYS A 238 -5.20 22.45 -5.46
C LYS A 238 -6.60 22.82 -4.96
N ILE A 239 -7.18 23.86 -5.52
CA ILE A 239 -8.55 24.27 -5.18
C ILE A 239 -9.54 23.60 -6.14
N ILE A 240 -10.48 22.82 -5.60
CA ILE A 240 -11.58 22.20 -6.36
C ILE A 240 -12.89 22.63 -5.70
N ALA A 241 -13.76 23.28 -6.47
CA ALA A 241 -15.04 23.80 -5.99
C ALA A 241 -14.94 24.69 -4.71
N GLY A 242 -13.85 25.45 -4.59
CA GLY A 242 -13.59 26.33 -3.45
C GLY A 242 -12.81 25.67 -2.30
N VAL A 243 -12.69 24.34 -2.29
CA VAL A 243 -12.03 23.59 -1.23
C VAL A 243 -10.55 23.33 -1.60
N PRO A 244 -9.59 23.63 -0.72
CA PRO A 244 -8.17 23.36 -0.94
C PRO A 244 -7.79 21.91 -0.58
N TYR A 245 -6.98 21.28 -1.44
CA TYR A 245 -6.54 19.89 -1.30
C TYR A 245 -5.01 19.74 -1.38
N TYR A 246 -4.49 18.76 -0.63
CA TYR A 246 -3.11 18.27 -0.70
C TYR A 246 -3.03 16.77 -1.04
N ASP A 247 -1.80 16.31 -1.29
CA ASP A 247 -1.48 14.93 -1.64
C ASP A 247 -2.15 13.91 -0.70
N GLY A 248 -2.69 12.85 -1.28
CA GLY A 248 -3.41 11.79 -0.56
C GLY A 248 -2.51 10.92 0.31
N GLY A 249 -1.20 10.90 0.08
CA GLY A 249 -0.21 10.15 0.85
C GLY A 249 -0.06 10.66 2.29
N LEU A 250 -0.59 11.83 2.60
CA LEU A 250 -0.75 12.31 3.98
C LEU A 250 -1.69 11.40 4.79
N VAL A 251 -2.78 10.96 4.17
CA VAL A 251 -3.89 10.24 4.81
C VAL A 251 -3.92 8.74 4.45
N SER A 252 -3.72 8.38 3.18
CA SER A 252 -3.73 6.98 2.72
C SER A 252 -2.85 6.80 1.48
N ASN A 253 -1.67 6.17 1.66
CA ASN A 253 -0.70 6.02 0.56
C ASN A 253 -1.03 4.87 -0.39
N LEU A 254 -1.68 3.81 0.12
CA LEU A 254 -2.13 2.66 -0.65
C LEU A 254 -3.66 2.51 -0.51
N PRO A 255 -4.46 2.95 -1.49
CA PRO A 255 -5.91 3.03 -1.36
C PRO A 255 -6.61 1.70 -1.66
N ALA A 256 -6.10 0.58 -1.15
CA ALA A 256 -6.59 -0.77 -1.47
C ALA A 256 -8.02 -1.05 -0.99
N TRP A 257 -8.49 -0.28 -0.01
CA TRP A 257 -9.83 -0.37 0.58
C TRP A 257 -10.91 0.31 -0.26
N THR A 258 -10.52 1.11 -1.25
CA THR A 258 -11.47 1.92 -2.01
C THR A 258 -12.47 1.08 -2.80
N PHE A 259 -12.15 -0.18 -3.10
CA PHE A 259 -13.03 -1.14 -3.77
C PHE A 259 -13.57 -2.25 -2.83
N ASP A 260 -13.69 -1.99 -1.53
CA ASP A 260 -14.24 -2.95 -0.55
C ASP A 260 -15.66 -3.42 -0.92
N GLU A 261 -16.54 -2.49 -1.32
CA GLU A 261 -17.93 -2.79 -1.66
C GLU A 261 -18.03 -3.64 -2.94
N GLU A 262 -17.31 -3.26 -3.99
CA GLU A 262 -17.28 -4.01 -5.26
C GLU A 262 -16.76 -5.44 -5.07
N ARG A 263 -15.77 -5.62 -4.19
CA ARG A 263 -15.30 -6.96 -3.82
C ARG A 263 -16.29 -7.76 -3.00
N ALA A 264 -17.06 -7.10 -2.13
CA ALA A 264 -18.11 -7.77 -1.39
C ALA A 264 -19.21 -8.30 -2.33
N LEU A 265 -19.47 -7.57 -3.42
CA LEU A 265 -20.40 -7.97 -4.47
C LEU A 265 -19.81 -9.00 -5.44
N ASP A 266 -18.49 -8.97 -5.64
CA ASP A 266 -17.76 -9.88 -6.53
C ASP A 266 -16.54 -10.53 -5.83
N PRO A 267 -16.75 -11.62 -5.06
CA PRO A 267 -15.70 -12.25 -4.27
C PRO A 267 -14.55 -12.88 -5.08
N ASP A 268 -14.78 -13.16 -6.37
CA ASP A 268 -13.77 -13.74 -7.26
C ASP A 268 -12.84 -12.67 -7.87
N ALA A 269 -13.15 -11.38 -7.68
CA ALA A 269 -12.31 -10.30 -8.18
C ALA A 269 -11.04 -10.17 -7.33
N HIS A 270 -9.87 -10.28 -7.98
CA HIS A 270 -8.58 -10.10 -7.33
C HIS A 270 -8.23 -8.61 -7.27
N THR A 271 -7.65 -8.16 -6.15
CA THR A 271 -7.04 -6.84 -6.04
C THR A 271 -5.54 -6.97 -6.11
N ILE A 272 -4.93 -6.42 -7.16
CA ILE A 272 -3.49 -6.39 -7.33
C ILE A 272 -3.01 -5.02 -6.88
N ALA A 273 -2.38 -4.96 -5.71
CA ALA A 273 -1.83 -3.74 -5.14
C ALA A 273 -0.32 -3.68 -5.40
N ILE A 274 0.13 -2.66 -6.12
CA ILE A 274 1.54 -2.45 -6.39
C ILE A 274 2.10 -1.48 -5.36
N GLU A 275 3.01 -2.00 -4.54
CA GLU A 275 3.65 -1.28 -3.44
C GLU A 275 5.08 -0.89 -3.82
N ILE A 276 5.53 0.27 -3.36
CA ILE A 276 6.88 0.78 -3.60
C ILE A 276 7.68 0.66 -2.31
N VAL A 277 8.69 -0.19 -2.32
CA VAL A 277 9.55 -0.44 -1.15
C VAL A 277 10.91 0.23 -1.34
N GLU A 278 11.35 1.01 -0.36
CA GLU A 278 12.71 1.58 -0.33
C GLU A 278 13.74 0.55 0.16
N ASN A 279 14.92 0.53 -0.46
CA ASN A 279 16.03 -0.32 -0.03
C ASN A 279 16.67 0.17 1.29
N GLU A 280 16.85 -0.74 2.26
CA GLU A 280 17.39 -0.42 3.60
C GLU A 280 18.82 0.14 3.60
N ARG A 281 19.62 -0.14 2.54
CA ARG A 281 21.04 0.24 2.41
C ARG A 281 21.30 1.76 2.45
N ARG A 282 20.28 2.62 2.47
CA ARG A 282 20.40 4.08 2.48
C ARG A 282 19.68 4.80 3.64
N LYS A 283 19.52 4.15 4.80
CA LYS A 283 19.16 4.82 6.08
C LYS A 283 20.28 5.76 6.62
N THR A 284 21.38 5.93 5.89
CA THR A 284 22.52 6.78 6.27
C THR A 284 22.33 8.25 5.86
N GLY A 285 21.88 9.08 6.81
CA GLY A 285 22.41 10.43 7.02
C GLY A 285 22.15 11.55 6.00
N GLY A 286 21.18 11.42 5.09
CA GLY A 286 20.74 12.52 4.23
C GLY A 286 19.93 13.61 4.98
N PRO A 287 19.68 14.78 4.37
CA PRO A 287 18.90 15.90 4.94
C PRO A 287 17.39 15.59 5.05
N THR A 288 17.00 14.35 5.32
CA THR A 288 15.62 13.93 5.61
C THR A 288 15.10 14.50 6.93
N ALA A 289 15.96 15.14 7.74
CA ALA A 289 15.57 15.87 8.94
C ALA A 289 14.59 17.03 8.66
N PHE A 290 14.61 17.63 7.46
CA PHE A 290 13.67 18.71 7.10
C PHE A 290 12.26 18.19 6.76
N LEU A 291 12.15 16.96 6.26
CA LEU A 291 10.86 16.30 6.10
C LEU A 291 10.30 15.80 7.44
N LYS A 292 11.06 15.80 8.55
CA LYS A 292 10.51 15.44 9.88
C LYS A 292 9.33 16.31 10.28
N PRO A 293 9.35 17.66 10.18
CA PRO A 293 8.16 18.47 10.42
C PRO A 293 6.97 18.07 9.55
N PHE A 294 7.21 17.64 8.30
CA PHE A 294 6.16 17.17 7.39
C PHE A 294 5.70 15.74 7.69
N GLN A 295 6.59 14.84 8.10
CA GLN A 295 6.27 13.52 8.61
C GLN A 295 5.53 13.63 9.93
N ASN A 296 5.86 14.64 10.75
CA ASN A 296 5.18 15.00 11.97
C ASN A 296 3.84 15.68 11.69
N LEU A 297 3.71 16.47 10.62
CA LEU A 297 2.44 17.02 10.17
C LEU A 297 1.58 15.90 9.59
N ALA A 298 2.09 15.05 8.72
CA ALA A 298 1.40 13.86 8.22
C ALA A 298 1.05 12.90 9.37
N ALA A 299 1.93 12.73 10.36
CA ALA A 299 1.66 11.92 11.55
C ALA A 299 0.69 12.61 12.51
N ALA A 300 0.70 13.94 12.62
CA ALA A 300 -0.21 14.72 13.45
C ALA A 300 -1.59 14.84 12.79
N THR A 301 -1.65 15.01 11.47
CA THR A 301 -2.85 14.93 10.63
C THR A 301 -3.40 13.51 10.71
N ARG A 302 -2.56 12.47 10.55
CA ARG A 302 -2.98 11.08 10.81
C ARG A 302 -3.48 10.88 12.24
N ALA A 303 -2.82 11.44 13.25
CA ALA A 303 -3.20 11.28 14.65
C ALA A 303 -4.45 12.10 15.04
N ALA A 304 -4.66 13.27 14.42
CA ALA A 304 -5.79 14.17 14.66
C ALA A 304 -7.06 13.71 13.93
N LEU A 305 -6.91 13.14 12.72
CA LEU A 305 -8.02 12.56 11.96
C LEU A 305 -8.35 11.14 12.40
N PHE A 306 -7.32 10.37 12.75
CA PHE A 306 -7.41 8.94 13.03
C PHE A 306 -6.72 8.68 14.36
N GLY A 307 -7.38 9.01 15.47
CA GLY A 307 -6.93 8.64 16.81
C GLY A 307 -6.48 7.19 16.81
N ALA A 308 -5.18 6.96 16.97
CA ALA A 308 -4.49 5.67 16.94
C ALA A 308 -5.23 4.54 16.18
N GLY A 309 -5.35 4.63 14.85
CA GLY A 309 -6.14 3.66 14.07
C GLY A 309 -5.85 3.62 12.57
N VAL A 310 -4.75 2.95 12.22
CA VAL A 310 -4.28 2.43 10.92
C VAL A 310 -5.31 2.40 9.76
N LEU A 311 -5.06 3.17 8.71
CA LEU A 311 -5.79 3.15 7.42
C LEU A 311 -4.81 3.24 6.22
N ASN A 312 -3.80 2.37 6.20
CA ASN A 312 -2.97 2.17 5.00
C ASN A 312 -3.13 0.79 4.37
N LYS A 313 -3.71 -0.17 5.10
CA LYS A 313 -4.04 -1.52 4.62
C LYS A 313 -5.24 -2.01 5.41
N ARG A 314 -6.44 -1.49 5.10
CA ARG A 314 -7.64 -2.24 5.49
C ARG A 314 -7.57 -3.52 4.70
N ALA A 315 -7.28 -4.58 5.42
CA ALA A 315 -7.12 -5.88 4.83
C ALA A 315 -8.41 -6.28 4.12
N ALA A 316 -8.26 -6.68 2.88
CA ALA A 316 -9.38 -7.02 2.04
C ALA A 316 -9.14 -8.34 1.34
N ALA A 317 -10.24 -9.04 1.10
CA ALA A 317 -10.24 -10.34 0.45
C ALA A 317 -9.57 -10.27 -0.91
N GLY A 318 -8.73 -11.25 -1.23
CA GLY A 318 -8.08 -11.33 -2.53
C GLY A 318 -7.18 -10.13 -2.83
N LEU A 319 -6.62 -9.48 -1.80
CA LEU A 319 -5.57 -8.47 -1.96
C LEU A 319 -4.21 -9.14 -2.10
N TYR A 320 -3.58 -8.96 -3.26
CA TYR A 320 -2.26 -9.43 -3.60
C TYR A 320 -1.33 -8.23 -3.70
N ALA A 321 -0.44 -8.09 -2.73
CA ALA A 321 0.54 -7.01 -2.71
C ALA A 321 1.80 -7.42 -3.50
N LEU A 322 2.20 -6.58 -4.45
CA LEU A 322 3.40 -6.70 -5.25
C LEU A 322 4.42 -5.63 -4.80
N PRO A 323 5.28 -5.94 -3.81
CA PRO A 323 6.30 -5.01 -3.33
C PRO A 323 7.47 -4.87 -4.31
N ILE A 324 7.50 -3.78 -5.07
CA ILE A 324 8.59 -3.48 -6.00
C ILE A 324 9.60 -2.56 -5.35
N ARG A 325 10.87 -2.98 -5.35
CA ARG A 325 11.96 -2.23 -4.72
C ARG A 325 12.58 -1.23 -5.69
N THR A 326 12.97 -0.06 -5.18
CA THR A 326 13.69 0.94 -5.96
C THR A 326 14.63 1.80 -5.11
N ASP A 327 15.73 2.24 -5.72
CA ASP A 327 16.71 3.16 -5.14
C ASP A 327 16.44 4.64 -5.46
N VAL A 328 15.41 4.92 -6.25
CA VAL A 328 15.01 6.27 -6.68
C VAL A 328 14.35 7.03 -5.52
N ARG A 329 14.65 8.32 -5.35
CA ARG A 329 13.98 9.17 -4.35
C ARG A 329 12.67 9.74 -4.91
N VAL A 330 11.77 10.13 -4.01
CA VAL A 330 10.45 10.68 -4.35
C VAL A 330 10.52 11.90 -5.29
N LEU A 331 11.58 12.72 -5.20
CA LEU A 331 11.77 13.95 -5.98
C LEU A 331 12.80 13.82 -7.11
N ASP A 332 13.26 12.62 -7.43
CA ASP A 332 14.20 12.38 -8.54
C ASP A 332 13.45 12.35 -9.88
N PHE A 333 12.77 13.43 -10.28
CA PHE A 333 12.08 13.51 -11.58
C PHE A 333 13.00 13.82 -12.76
N ASP A 334 14.30 14.05 -12.50
CA ASP A 334 15.38 14.30 -13.46
C ASP A 334 16.13 13.04 -13.90
N LEU A 335 15.51 11.86 -13.75
CA LEU A 335 16.08 10.60 -14.23
C LEU A 335 16.34 10.67 -15.74
N GLY A 336 17.52 10.21 -16.15
CA GLY A 336 17.82 10.03 -17.57
C GLY A 336 16.96 8.92 -18.17
N ALA A 337 16.74 8.97 -19.49
CA ALA A 337 15.94 7.97 -20.21
C ALA A 337 16.42 6.54 -19.94
N ASP A 338 17.73 6.30 -19.96
CA ASP A 338 18.32 4.98 -19.66
C ASP A 338 18.02 4.49 -18.25
N GLN A 339 18.00 5.40 -17.26
CA GLN A 339 17.72 5.04 -15.87
C GLN A 339 16.24 4.73 -15.67
N ALA A 340 15.36 5.51 -16.32
CA ALA A 340 13.94 5.23 -16.35
C ALA A 340 13.64 3.89 -17.02
N ALA A 341 14.27 3.60 -18.16
CA ALA A 341 14.11 2.32 -18.88
C ALA A 341 14.56 1.13 -18.02
N LYS A 342 15.74 1.20 -17.38
CA LYS A 342 16.20 0.16 -16.45
C LYS A 342 15.26 -0.06 -15.28
N MET A 343 14.67 1.01 -14.76
CA MET A 343 13.73 0.94 -13.64
C MET A 343 12.41 0.28 -14.04
N VAL A 344 11.89 0.60 -15.22
CA VAL A 344 10.68 -0.01 -15.78
C VAL A 344 10.94 -1.49 -16.10
N ASP A 345 12.07 -1.82 -16.74
CA ASP A 345 12.44 -3.20 -17.06
C ASP A 345 12.65 -4.03 -15.79
N ALA A 346 13.39 -3.53 -14.79
CA ALA A 346 13.58 -4.25 -13.53
C ALA A 346 12.26 -4.53 -12.80
N ALA A 347 11.34 -3.57 -12.80
CA ALA A 347 10.00 -3.75 -12.23
C ALA A 347 9.20 -4.79 -13.03
N TYR A 348 9.25 -4.74 -14.36
CA TYR A 348 8.63 -5.73 -15.25
C TYR A 348 9.15 -7.14 -14.98
N GLN A 349 10.47 -7.37 -15.01
CA GLN A 349 11.07 -8.68 -14.78
C GLN A 349 10.68 -9.25 -13.41
N TRP A 350 10.75 -8.42 -12.37
CA TRP A 350 10.39 -8.85 -11.02
C TRP A 350 8.90 -9.20 -10.91
N THR A 351 8.01 -8.38 -11.48
CA THR A 351 6.57 -8.65 -11.47
C THR A 351 6.23 -9.87 -12.31
N SER A 352 6.75 -10.02 -13.53
CA SER A 352 6.51 -11.19 -14.39
C SER A 352 6.92 -12.50 -13.72
N ALA A 353 8.02 -12.48 -12.95
CA ALA A 353 8.44 -13.64 -12.18
C ALA A 353 7.49 -13.98 -11.02
N ASN A 354 6.94 -12.97 -10.33
CA ASN A 354 6.23 -13.17 -9.06
C ASN A 354 4.70 -13.12 -9.14
N VAL A 355 4.12 -12.49 -10.17
CA VAL A 355 2.68 -12.21 -10.24
C VAL A 355 1.83 -13.49 -10.34
N ILE A 356 2.25 -14.47 -11.16
CA ILE A 356 1.57 -15.76 -11.27
C ILE A 356 1.70 -16.54 -9.96
N TYR A 357 2.88 -16.47 -9.33
CA TYR A 357 3.11 -17.13 -8.06
C TYR A 357 2.15 -16.61 -6.97
N GLU A 358 2.00 -15.29 -6.84
CA GLU A 358 1.09 -14.70 -5.85
C GLU A 358 -0.39 -14.96 -6.16
N LEU A 359 -0.79 -14.89 -7.44
CA LEU A 359 -2.20 -14.97 -7.84
C LEU A 359 -2.74 -16.39 -8.00
N ASP A 360 -1.88 -17.38 -8.24
CA ASP A 360 -2.31 -18.72 -8.63
C ASP A 360 -1.57 -19.80 -7.86
N THR A 361 -0.22 -19.84 -7.94
CA THR A 361 0.58 -20.93 -7.38
C THR A 361 0.44 -20.99 -5.86
N ARG A 362 0.64 -19.88 -5.16
CA ARG A 362 0.60 -19.83 -3.70
C ARG A 362 -0.80 -20.14 -3.14
N PRO A 363 -1.91 -19.54 -3.62
CA PRO A 363 -3.25 -19.95 -3.22
C PRO A 363 -3.55 -21.43 -3.49
N SER A 364 -3.16 -21.96 -4.66
CA SER A 364 -3.41 -23.35 -5.06
C SER A 364 -2.62 -24.33 -4.19
N LEU A 365 -1.37 -23.99 -3.86
CA LEU A 365 -0.51 -24.79 -2.99
C LEU A 365 -1.08 -24.83 -1.57
N LEU A 366 -1.52 -23.70 -1.02
CA LEU A 366 -2.20 -23.66 0.29
C LEU A 366 -3.51 -24.45 0.28
N GLN A 367 -4.31 -24.35 -0.79
CA GLN A 367 -5.56 -25.11 -0.92
C GLN A 367 -5.31 -26.62 -1.08
N SER A 368 -4.27 -27.01 -1.83
CA SER A 368 -3.83 -28.41 -1.94
C SER A 368 -3.40 -28.94 -0.59
N ALA A 369 -2.61 -28.18 0.16
CA ALA A 369 -2.17 -28.59 1.49
C ALA A 369 -3.35 -28.77 2.46
N CYS A 370 -4.36 -27.91 2.40
CA CYS A 370 -5.61 -28.11 3.16
C CYS A 370 -6.37 -29.38 2.75
N ARG A 371 -6.38 -29.73 1.46
CA ARG A 371 -6.97 -30.99 0.98
C ARG A 371 -6.19 -32.20 1.47
N ASP A 372 -4.86 -32.15 1.41
CA ASP A 372 -4.01 -33.27 1.83
C ASP A 372 -4.14 -33.51 3.34
N VAL A 373 -4.18 -32.44 4.15
CA VAL A 373 -4.51 -32.53 5.59
C VAL A 373 -5.90 -33.13 5.81
N HIS A 374 -6.90 -32.70 5.04
CA HIS A 374 -8.26 -33.25 5.13
C HIS A 374 -8.29 -34.76 4.85
N GLU A 375 -7.63 -35.22 3.79
CA GLU A 375 -7.55 -36.64 3.43
C GLU A 375 -6.89 -37.46 4.55
N ILE A 376 -5.75 -36.99 5.07
CA ILE A 376 -5.07 -37.64 6.21
C ILE A 376 -5.99 -37.75 7.42
N VAL A 377 -6.69 -36.67 7.79
CA VAL A 377 -7.61 -36.66 8.94
C VAL A 377 -8.75 -37.65 8.72
N VAL A 378 -9.36 -37.65 7.53
CA VAL A 378 -10.46 -38.57 7.20
C VAL A 378 -10.00 -40.03 7.26
N ASP A 379 -8.81 -40.35 6.76
CA ASP A 379 -8.28 -41.70 6.77
C ASP A 379 -7.93 -42.18 8.19
N LEU A 380 -7.31 -41.33 9.00
CA LEU A 380 -7.04 -41.61 10.42
C LEU A 380 -8.33 -41.92 11.20
N LEU A 381 -9.37 -41.11 10.98
CA LEU A 381 -10.66 -41.27 11.65
C LEU A 381 -11.43 -42.51 11.15
N LYS A 382 -11.27 -42.93 9.88
CA LYS A 382 -11.86 -44.17 9.36
C LYS A 382 -11.17 -45.41 9.91
N ALA A 383 -9.85 -45.35 10.07
CA ALA A 383 -9.04 -46.50 10.48
C ALA A 383 -9.39 -47.04 11.89
N GLY A 384 -9.90 -46.20 12.80
CA GLY A 384 -10.28 -46.64 14.14
C GLY A 384 -11.72 -47.17 14.26
N GLY A 385 -12.37 -47.56 13.16
CA GLY A 385 -13.52 -48.48 13.18
C GLY A 385 -14.86 -47.87 13.62
N HIS A 386 -14.90 -46.60 13.99
CA HIS A 386 -16.15 -45.85 14.16
C HIS A 386 -16.50 -45.19 12.83
N GLY A 387 -17.54 -45.67 12.16
CA GLY A 387 -18.02 -45.06 10.92
C GLY A 387 -18.28 -43.58 11.13
N ILE A 388 -17.46 -42.72 10.52
CA ILE A 388 -17.67 -41.28 10.56
C ILE A 388 -18.94 -41.03 9.74
N ALA A 389 -20.08 -40.87 10.40
CA ALA A 389 -21.31 -40.39 9.76
C ALA A 389 -21.26 -38.86 9.56
N GLY A 390 -20.09 -38.33 9.24
CA GLY A 390 -19.75 -36.95 9.52
C GLY A 390 -18.86 -36.27 8.49
N GLU A 391 -19.02 -34.96 8.39
CA GLU A 391 -18.32 -34.05 7.52
C GLU A 391 -17.16 -33.40 8.30
N VAL A 392 -15.96 -33.42 7.70
CA VAL A 392 -14.76 -32.75 8.22
C VAL A 392 -14.45 -31.58 7.29
N ARG A 393 -14.00 -30.46 7.85
CA ARG A 393 -13.60 -29.26 7.11
C ARG A 393 -12.25 -28.79 7.60
N VAL A 394 -11.49 -28.19 6.69
CA VAL A 394 -10.14 -27.69 6.94
C VAL A 394 -10.03 -26.27 6.40
N CYS A 395 -9.41 -25.36 7.14
CA CYS A 395 -9.03 -24.04 6.62
C CYS A 395 -7.80 -23.46 7.33
N LEU A 396 -7.22 -22.42 6.74
CA LEU A 396 -6.16 -21.63 7.34
C LEU A 396 -6.74 -20.32 7.86
N ALA A 397 -6.44 -19.98 9.10
CA ALA A 397 -6.72 -18.67 9.67
C ALA A 397 -5.44 -17.83 9.64
N MET A 398 -5.51 -16.66 9.01
CA MET A 398 -4.34 -15.78 8.82
C MET A 398 -4.63 -14.39 9.39
N ALA A 399 -3.63 -13.78 10.01
CA ALA A 399 -3.67 -12.36 10.32
C ALA A 399 -3.46 -11.58 9.03
N GLU A 400 -4.45 -10.79 8.63
CA GLU A 400 -4.27 -9.97 7.43
C GLU A 400 -3.37 -8.77 7.74
N PRO A 401 -2.53 -8.31 6.80
CA PRO A 401 -1.62 -7.18 7.01
C PRO A 401 -2.36 -5.92 7.52
N GLY A 402 -1.93 -5.40 8.67
CA GLY A 402 -2.55 -4.21 9.29
C GLY A 402 -3.69 -4.51 10.27
N THR A 403 -4.09 -5.78 10.43
CA THR A 403 -5.03 -6.21 11.47
C THR A 403 -4.28 -6.77 12.68
N HIS A 404 -4.67 -6.35 13.88
CA HIS A 404 -4.03 -6.79 15.15
C HIS A 404 -4.99 -7.47 16.12
N ARG A 405 -6.28 -7.54 15.76
CA ARG A 405 -7.35 -8.05 16.64
C ARG A 405 -8.20 -9.12 15.98
N SER A 406 -7.87 -9.55 14.77
CA SER A 406 -8.68 -10.51 14.02
C SER A 406 -7.81 -11.41 13.17
N LEU A 407 -8.32 -12.61 12.92
CA LEU A 407 -7.84 -13.56 11.94
C LEU A 407 -8.94 -13.79 10.92
N ARG A 408 -8.58 -14.04 9.68
CA ARG A 408 -9.54 -14.40 8.64
C ARG A 408 -9.33 -15.82 8.17
N TYR A 409 -10.43 -16.54 7.98
CA TYR A 409 -10.41 -17.87 7.39
C TYR A 409 -10.22 -17.72 5.88
N LEU A 410 -9.14 -18.32 5.38
CA LEU A 410 -8.70 -18.33 4.00
C LEU A 410 -8.32 -19.76 3.63
N HIS A 411 -8.37 -20.07 2.32
CA HIS A 411 -7.92 -21.35 1.76
C HIS A 411 -8.52 -22.58 2.49
N GLY A 412 -9.82 -22.84 2.26
CA GLY A 412 -10.53 -23.96 2.88
C GLY A 412 -10.73 -25.16 1.95
N HIS A 413 -10.85 -26.36 2.54
CA HIS A 413 -11.38 -27.55 1.87
C HIS A 413 -12.68 -27.98 2.56
N ASN A 414 -13.68 -28.34 1.73
CA ASN A 414 -15.02 -28.74 2.17
C ASN A 414 -15.80 -27.68 2.97
N ARG A 415 -15.54 -26.38 2.70
CA ARG A 415 -16.21 -25.23 3.35
C ARG A 415 -17.13 -24.42 2.43
N SER A 416 -17.00 -24.58 1.11
CA SER A 416 -17.69 -23.76 0.09
C SER A 416 -19.21 -23.87 0.07
N ARG A 417 -19.77 -24.85 0.78
CA ARG A 417 -21.22 -25.01 0.95
C ARG A 417 -21.76 -24.27 2.18
N HIS A 418 -20.88 -23.65 2.96
CA HIS A 418 -21.23 -22.99 4.21
C HIS A 418 -21.04 -21.48 4.14
N PRO A 419 -21.92 -20.72 4.79
CA PRO A 419 -21.83 -19.26 4.85
C PRO A 419 -20.61 -18.73 5.64
N ASP A 420 -19.80 -19.60 6.27
CA ASP A 420 -18.59 -19.25 7.03
C ASP A 420 -17.26 -19.53 6.30
N GLU A 421 -17.27 -19.62 4.97
CA GLU A 421 -16.09 -19.89 4.16
C GLU A 421 -14.97 -18.84 4.35
N THR A 422 -15.31 -17.55 4.36
CA THR A 422 -14.35 -16.44 4.50
C THR A 422 -14.53 -15.62 5.77
N LEU A 423 -14.89 -16.28 6.87
CA LEU A 423 -15.24 -15.63 8.14
C LEU A 423 -14.03 -14.91 8.77
N THR A 424 -14.23 -13.65 9.15
CA THR A 424 -13.28 -12.90 10.00
C THR A 424 -13.66 -13.06 11.47
N VAL A 425 -12.69 -13.41 12.30
CA VAL A 425 -12.89 -13.80 13.70
C VAL A 425 -11.95 -13.00 14.60
N PRO A 426 -12.40 -12.51 15.77
CA PRO A 426 -11.51 -11.80 16.68
C PRO A 426 -10.42 -12.72 17.23
N ILE A 427 -9.21 -12.20 17.43
CA ILE A 427 -8.13 -12.90 18.13
C ILE A 427 -8.56 -13.16 19.57
N ASP A 428 -9.11 -12.13 20.22
CA ASP A 428 -9.64 -12.25 21.57
C ASP A 428 -10.95 -13.07 21.56
N GLY A 429 -10.94 -14.18 22.28
CA GLY A 429 -12.14 -15.00 22.50
C GLY A 429 -12.51 -15.92 21.34
N SER A 430 -11.61 -16.18 20.38
CA SER A 430 -11.73 -17.28 19.42
C SER A 430 -10.67 -18.36 19.64
N LEU A 431 -10.97 -19.61 19.27
CA LEU A 431 -10.02 -20.72 19.33
C LEU A 431 -8.77 -20.42 18.47
N ALA A 432 -8.99 -19.97 17.24
CA ALA A 432 -7.91 -19.61 16.31
C ALA A 432 -7.01 -18.51 16.90
N GLY A 433 -7.60 -17.48 17.50
CA GLY A 433 -6.86 -16.41 18.15
C GLY A 433 -6.10 -16.84 19.40
N HIS A 434 -6.67 -17.73 20.21
CA HIS A 434 -5.97 -18.30 21.36
C HIS A 434 -4.71 -19.07 20.92
N VAL A 435 -4.81 -19.91 19.88
CA VAL A 435 -3.67 -20.64 19.33
C VAL A 435 -2.66 -19.69 18.68
N PHE A 436 -3.12 -18.66 17.97
CA PHE A 436 -2.26 -17.63 17.39
C PHE A 436 -1.44 -16.90 18.47
N CYS A 437 -2.03 -16.55 19.60
CA CYS A 437 -1.30 -15.86 20.67
C CYS A 437 -0.41 -16.77 21.50
N THR A 438 -0.81 -18.02 21.72
CA THR A 438 -0.11 -18.93 22.64
C THR A 438 0.90 -19.85 21.96
N GLY A 439 0.75 -20.08 20.65
CA GLY A 439 1.55 -21.06 19.91
C GLY A 439 1.32 -22.51 20.37
N LYS A 440 0.19 -22.81 21.03
CA LYS A 440 -0.13 -24.16 21.52
C LYS A 440 -1.34 -24.72 20.79
N PRO A 441 -1.29 -25.95 20.24
CA PRO A 441 -2.46 -26.57 19.65
C PRO A 441 -3.55 -26.75 20.71
N THR A 442 -4.81 -26.58 20.31
CA THR A 442 -5.95 -26.64 21.22
C THR A 442 -7.12 -27.36 20.57
N PHE A 443 -7.62 -28.39 21.25
CA PHE A 443 -8.83 -29.14 20.89
C PHE A 443 -10.01 -28.70 21.75
N ASP A 444 -11.18 -28.52 21.14
CA ASP A 444 -12.43 -28.21 21.82
C ASP A 444 -13.53 -29.19 21.41
N ALA A 445 -13.95 -30.00 22.38
CA ALA A 445 -15.00 -31.02 22.25
C ALA A 445 -16.42 -30.45 22.40
N ALA A 446 -16.54 -29.16 22.74
CA ALA A 446 -17.80 -28.44 22.88
C ALA A 446 -17.68 -27.13 22.09
N PRO A 447 -17.80 -27.16 20.75
CA PRO A 447 -17.59 -25.99 19.92
C PRO A 447 -18.42 -24.80 20.43
N PHE A 448 -17.86 -23.60 20.30
CA PHE A 448 -18.41 -22.34 20.83
C PHE A 448 -18.26 -22.11 22.35
N THR A 449 -17.40 -22.85 23.06
CA THR A 449 -17.01 -22.52 24.45
C THR A 449 -16.30 -21.16 24.55
N PHE A 450 -15.50 -20.81 23.54
CA PHE A 450 -14.82 -19.52 23.45
C PHE A 450 -15.84 -18.38 23.23
N ARG A 451 -15.89 -17.44 24.18
CA ARG A 451 -16.77 -16.27 24.13
C ARG A 451 -16.16 -15.21 23.22
N LEU A 452 -16.66 -15.12 21.99
CA LEU A 452 -16.38 -13.99 21.11
C LEU A 452 -16.95 -12.70 21.70
N ALA A 453 -16.23 -11.59 21.50
CA ALA A 453 -16.75 -10.26 21.81
C ALA A 453 -17.93 -9.91 20.88
N GLY A 454 -19.01 -9.36 21.47
CA GLY A 454 -20.23 -8.95 20.78
C GLY A 454 -21.29 -10.04 20.62
N ASP A 455 -22.56 -9.71 20.92
CA ASP A 455 -23.69 -10.66 20.92
C ASP A 455 -24.04 -11.21 19.52
N ALA A 456 -23.77 -10.45 18.46
CA ALA A 456 -24.05 -10.84 17.07
C ALA A 456 -23.19 -12.03 16.61
N ASN A 457 -21.90 -12.02 16.95
CA ASN A 457 -20.93 -13.06 16.53
C ASN A 457 -21.25 -14.43 17.14
N ARG A 458 -21.77 -14.45 18.38
CA ARG A 458 -22.15 -15.68 19.09
C ARG A 458 -23.37 -16.36 18.46
N ARG A 459 -24.35 -15.58 17.98
CA ARG A 459 -25.58 -16.10 17.35
C ARG A 459 -25.33 -16.51 15.90
N LEU A 460 -24.57 -15.72 15.14
CA LEU A 460 -24.19 -16.03 13.75
C LEU A 460 -23.48 -17.39 13.66
N ARG A 461 -22.44 -17.65 14.46
CA ARG A 461 -21.67 -18.91 14.38
C ARG A 461 -22.48 -20.19 14.59
N ARG A 462 -23.46 -20.18 15.50
CA ARG A 462 -24.35 -21.34 15.71
C ARG A 462 -25.25 -21.63 14.52
N LEU A 463 -25.51 -20.62 13.68
CA LEU A 463 -26.32 -20.73 12.47
C LEU A 463 -25.48 -21.12 11.24
N LEU A 464 -24.15 -20.93 11.27
CA LEU A 464 -23.27 -21.17 10.12
C LEU A 464 -22.93 -22.67 9.93
N TRP A 465 -22.78 -23.42 11.04
CA TRP A 465 -22.73 -24.88 11.00
C TRP A 465 -23.32 -25.51 12.28
N THR A 466 -24.62 -25.80 12.23
CA THR A 466 -25.41 -26.29 13.38
C THR A 466 -25.01 -27.70 13.85
N ALA A 467 -24.35 -28.48 13.01
CA ALA A 467 -23.99 -29.87 13.28
C ALA A 467 -22.57 -30.05 13.84
N MET A 468 -21.75 -28.98 13.94
CA MET A 468 -20.38 -29.05 14.45
C MET A 468 -20.35 -29.60 15.89
N THR A 469 -19.55 -30.63 16.14
CA THR A 469 -19.39 -31.23 17.48
C THR A 469 -17.98 -31.11 18.03
N TRP A 470 -16.98 -30.79 17.21
CA TRP A 470 -15.61 -30.59 17.64
C TRP A 470 -14.86 -29.61 16.75
N GLN A 471 -13.80 -29.01 17.28
CA GLN A 471 -12.86 -28.17 16.54
C GLN A 471 -11.44 -28.32 17.11
N LEU A 472 -10.43 -28.24 16.25
CA LEU A 472 -9.01 -28.32 16.57
C LEU A 472 -8.27 -27.21 15.85
N ALA A 473 -7.44 -26.47 16.58
CA ALA A 473 -6.60 -25.41 16.04
C ALA A 473 -5.12 -25.73 16.27
N ILE A 474 -4.30 -25.56 15.24
CA ILE A 474 -2.86 -25.91 15.24
C ILE A 474 -2.05 -24.71 14.72
N PRO A 475 -1.00 -24.25 15.44
CA PRO A 475 -0.17 -23.14 15.00
C PRO A 475 0.79 -23.59 13.88
N ILE A 476 0.96 -22.74 12.86
CA ILE A 476 1.87 -22.98 11.74
C ILE A 476 2.90 -21.85 11.69
N TYR A 477 4.17 -22.22 11.55
CA TYR A 477 5.29 -21.28 11.59
C TYR A 477 5.90 -21.11 10.20
N SER A 478 6.42 -19.91 9.90
CA SER A 478 7.25 -19.74 8.71
C SER A 478 8.68 -20.21 9.01
N SER A 479 9.36 -20.79 8.03
CA SER A 479 10.73 -21.33 8.18
C SER A 479 11.82 -20.26 8.37
N VAL A 480 11.44 -18.98 8.56
CA VAL A 480 12.36 -17.83 8.51
C VAL A 480 12.72 -17.26 9.89
N ASP A 481 12.01 -17.60 10.97
CA ASP A 481 12.24 -16.97 12.28
C ASP A 481 12.55 -17.98 13.40
N ASP A 482 13.77 -17.85 13.96
CA ASP A 482 14.26 -18.57 15.12
C ASP A 482 13.57 -18.10 16.42
N GLY A 483 12.67 -18.93 16.96
CA GLY A 483 12.51 -19.12 18.40
C GLY A 483 11.60 -18.16 19.19
N HIS A 484 11.15 -17.03 18.64
CA HIS A 484 10.29 -16.08 19.39
C HIS A 484 9.13 -15.43 18.60
N ALA A 485 8.81 -15.93 17.41
CA ALA A 485 7.76 -15.34 16.56
C ALA A 485 6.36 -15.91 16.85
N LEU A 486 5.35 -15.04 16.77
CA LEU A 486 3.94 -15.47 16.66
C LEU A 486 3.78 -16.41 15.45
N PRO A 487 2.86 -17.39 15.47
CA PRO A 487 2.54 -18.22 14.32
C PRO A 487 2.22 -17.38 13.09
N ALA A 488 2.68 -17.78 11.92
CA ALA A 488 2.36 -17.10 10.66
C ALA A 488 0.89 -17.30 10.29
N MET A 489 0.33 -18.46 10.63
CA MET A 489 -1.06 -18.83 10.42
C MET A 489 -1.51 -19.92 11.42
N VAL A 490 -2.81 -20.20 11.46
CA VAL A 490 -3.39 -21.24 12.29
C VAL A 490 -4.22 -22.17 11.41
N LEU A 491 -3.87 -23.46 11.39
CA LEU A 491 -4.69 -24.49 10.78
C LEU A 491 -5.91 -24.75 11.66
N LEU A 492 -7.10 -24.76 11.06
CA LEU A 492 -8.35 -25.08 11.71
C LEU A 492 -8.97 -26.33 11.08
N LEU A 493 -9.30 -27.27 11.94
CA LEU A 493 -10.01 -28.50 11.63
C LEU A 493 -11.31 -28.46 12.41
N ASP A 494 -12.44 -28.63 11.73
CA ASP A 494 -13.73 -28.72 12.40
C ASP A 494 -14.59 -29.81 11.78
N GLY A 495 -15.45 -30.42 12.59
CA GLY A 495 -16.21 -31.60 12.19
C GLY A 495 -17.40 -31.89 13.07
N ASN A 496 -18.17 -32.89 12.66
CA ASN A 496 -19.20 -33.53 13.48
C ASN A 496 -18.78 -34.99 13.82
N GLY A 497 -19.50 -35.63 14.75
CA GLY A 497 -19.19 -36.98 15.24
C GLY A 497 -18.75 -37.02 16.71
N ASN A 498 -18.14 -38.13 17.13
CA ASN A 498 -17.75 -38.36 18.52
C ASN A 498 -16.46 -37.60 18.87
N ALA A 499 -16.59 -36.47 19.54
CA ALA A 499 -15.48 -35.60 19.91
C ALA A 499 -14.42 -36.26 20.81
N ALA A 500 -14.80 -37.22 21.67
CA ALA A 500 -13.85 -37.92 22.54
C ALA A 500 -12.92 -38.83 21.70
N TYR A 501 -13.51 -39.60 20.79
CA TYR A 501 -12.76 -40.43 19.85
C TYR A 501 -11.85 -39.59 18.94
N VAL A 502 -12.37 -38.49 18.39
CA VAL A 502 -11.58 -37.59 17.53
C VAL A 502 -10.38 -37.00 18.29
N ARG A 503 -10.54 -36.66 19.58
CA ARG A 503 -9.45 -36.15 20.41
C ARG A 503 -8.32 -37.17 20.60
N ASP A 504 -8.68 -38.44 20.77
CA ASP A 504 -7.69 -39.51 20.94
C ASP A 504 -6.90 -39.77 19.65
N VAL A 505 -7.55 -39.63 18.49
CA VAL A 505 -6.94 -39.79 17.16
C VAL A 505 -6.12 -38.56 16.75
N LEU A 506 -6.69 -37.36 16.89
CA LEU A 506 -6.06 -36.08 16.55
C LEU A 506 -5.37 -35.47 17.78
N ASN A 507 -4.38 -36.21 18.30
CA ASN A 507 -3.63 -35.87 19.50
C ASN A 507 -2.48 -34.86 19.22
N ASP A 508 -1.65 -34.60 20.23
CA ASP A 508 -0.52 -33.66 20.12
C ASP A 508 0.56 -34.11 19.11
N ASP A 509 0.70 -35.42 18.88
CA ASP A 509 1.61 -35.96 17.86
C ASP A 509 1.11 -35.62 16.45
N PHE A 510 -0.19 -35.79 16.20
CA PHE A 510 -0.81 -35.35 14.95
C PHE A 510 -0.68 -33.83 14.77
N ALA A 511 -0.92 -33.05 15.82
CA ALA A 511 -0.79 -31.59 15.75
C ALA A 511 0.64 -31.16 15.38
N SER A 512 1.65 -31.81 15.95
CA SER A 512 3.06 -31.57 15.66
C SER A 512 3.42 -31.96 14.23
N PHE A 513 2.93 -33.11 13.77
CA PHE A 513 3.08 -33.58 12.38
C PHE A 513 2.46 -32.59 11.37
N ALA A 514 1.20 -32.22 11.58
CA ALA A 514 0.49 -31.30 10.68
C ALA A 514 1.13 -29.91 10.65
N SER A 515 1.58 -29.41 11.81
CA SER A 515 2.33 -28.16 11.90
C SER A 515 3.64 -28.21 11.11
N SER A 516 4.43 -29.27 11.28
CA SER A 516 5.70 -29.46 10.56
C SER A 516 5.49 -29.58 9.04
N MET A 517 4.52 -30.40 8.61
CA MET A 517 4.20 -30.61 7.21
C MET A 517 3.81 -29.29 6.52
N LEU A 518 2.87 -28.54 7.11
CA LEU A 518 2.44 -27.26 6.53
C LEU A 518 3.54 -26.20 6.56
N SER A 519 4.31 -26.12 7.66
CA SER A 519 5.44 -25.19 7.75
C SER A 519 6.48 -25.48 6.67
N HIS A 520 6.70 -26.77 6.33
CA HIS A 520 7.59 -27.16 5.24
C HIS A 520 7.02 -26.79 3.87
N VAL A 521 5.74 -27.05 3.62
CA VAL A 521 5.06 -26.67 2.37
C VAL A 521 5.10 -25.16 2.15
N ILE A 522 4.88 -24.36 3.20
CA ILE A 522 4.98 -22.90 3.15
C ILE A 522 6.42 -22.46 2.93
N GLY A 523 7.38 -23.05 3.64
CA GLY A 523 8.80 -22.75 3.47
C GLY A 523 9.29 -23.05 2.06
N LEU A 524 8.84 -24.17 1.47
CA LEU A 524 9.11 -24.52 0.07
C LEU A 524 8.49 -23.49 -0.88
N ALA A 525 7.22 -23.15 -0.71
CA ALA A 525 6.55 -22.15 -1.53
C ALA A 525 7.28 -20.81 -1.48
N ASP A 526 7.64 -20.34 -0.28
CA ASP A 526 8.37 -19.09 -0.10
C ASP A 526 9.81 -19.15 -0.63
N SER A 527 10.42 -20.34 -0.71
CA SER A 527 11.74 -20.57 -1.31
C SER A 527 11.72 -20.67 -2.85
N GLU A 528 10.61 -21.14 -3.42
CA GLU A 528 10.37 -21.20 -4.88
C GLU A 528 10.01 -19.83 -5.46
N ARG A 529 9.78 -18.83 -4.60
CA ARG A 529 9.52 -17.45 -4.99
C ARG A 529 10.72 -16.93 -5.81
N PRO A 530 10.55 -16.70 -7.12
CA PRO A 530 11.68 -16.42 -8.00
C PRO A 530 12.41 -15.17 -7.52
N HIS A 531 13.62 -15.38 -7.02
CA HIS A 531 14.48 -14.32 -6.54
C HIS A 531 14.94 -13.48 -7.74
N GLY A 532 14.28 -12.35 -7.96
CA GLY A 532 14.91 -11.22 -8.64
C GLY A 532 16.07 -10.75 -7.75
N GLU A 533 17.26 -11.25 -8.07
CA GLU A 533 18.58 -10.92 -7.51
C GLU A 533 18.61 -10.44 -6.04
N ARG A 534 18.95 -11.36 -5.12
CA ARG A 534 19.71 -10.96 -3.93
C ARG A 534 21.11 -10.55 -4.39
N GLN A 535 21.32 -9.29 -4.78
CA GLN A 535 22.67 -8.67 -4.89
C GLN A 535 22.68 -7.25 -4.33
#